data_AF-A0A8S7CTK2-F1
#
_entry.id   AF-A0A8S7CTK2-F1
#
_cell.length_a   1.000
_cell.length_b   1.000
_cell.length_c   1.000
_cell.angle_alpha   90.00
_cell.angle_beta   90.00
_cell.angle_gamma   90.00
#
_symmetry.space_group_name_H-M   'P 1'
#
loop_
_entity.id
_entity.type
_entity.pdbx_description
1 polymer ?
#
loop_
_entity_poly.entity_id
_entity_poly.type
_entity_poly.pdbx_seq_one_letter_code
_entity_poly.pdbx_strand_id
1 'polypeptide(L)' 'AGIHQVTIRKPSETVEIIDSSAIPPEYVEFETTIKADKLAIKHQLKAGINIPGAQLKVGKPSLLIK' A
#
# COMPACT_ATOMS: atom_id res chain seq x y z
N ALA A 1 -44.40 9.47 -40.18
CA ALA A 1 -44.05 9.84 -38.79
C ALA A 1 -43.52 8.60 -38.09
N GLY A 2 -42.26 8.62 -37.63
CA GLY A 2 -41.59 7.45 -37.05
C GLY A 2 -42.05 7.20 -35.61
N ILE A 3 -42.36 5.93 -35.31
CA ILE A 3 -42.67 5.45 -33.97
C ILE A 3 -41.41 5.58 -33.09
N HIS A 4 -41.48 6.40 -32.04
CA HIS A 4 -40.40 6.51 -31.05
C HIS A 4 -40.69 5.49 -29.94
N GLN A 5 -40.03 4.33 -29.99
CA GLN A 5 -40.15 3.32 -28.95
C GLN A 5 -39.25 3.70 -27.77
N VAL A 6 -39.86 4.13 -26.66
CA VAL A 6 -39.17 4.45 -25.42
C VAL A 6 -39.12 3.19 -24.55
N THR A 7 -37.93 2.66 -24.30
CA THR A 7 -37.74 1.48 -23.45
C THR A 7 -36.96 1.87 -22.19
N ILE A 8 -37.54 1.59 -21.02
CA ILE A 8 -36.87 1.83 -19.73
C ILE A 8 -35.90 0.68 -19.48
N ARG A 9 -34.60 1.00 -19.40
CA ARG A 9 -33.55 0.03 -19.07
C ARG A 9 -33.54 -0.26 -17.57
N LYS A 10 -33.19 -1.48 -17.19
CA LYS A 10 -32.92 -1.80 -15.78
C LYS A 10 -31.77 -0.93 -15.26
N PRO A 11 -31.85 -0.42 -14.03
CA PRO A 11 -30.76 0.33 -13.41
C PRO A 11 -29.53 -0.57 -13.23
N SER A 12 -28.34 0.03 -13.21
CA SER A 12 -27.10 -0.68 -12.91
C SER A 12 -27.04 -1.01 -11.42
N GLU A 13 -26.62 -2.22 -11.10
CA GLU A 13 -26.38 -2.68 -9.72
C GLU A 13 -24.89 -2.53 -9.38
N THR A 14 -24.60 -1.96 -8.21
CA THR A 14 -23.24 -1.81 -7.67
C THR A 14 -23.20 -2.41 -6.27
N VAL A 15 -22.11 -3.08 -5.92
CA VAL A 15 -21.91 -3.63 -4.59
C VAL A 15 -21.43 -2.52 -3.64
N GLU A 16 -22.17 -2.29 -2.56
CA GLU A 16 -21.75 -1.46 -1.45
C GLU A 16 -21.17 -2.35 -0.34
N ILE A 17 -19.93 -2.07 0.07
CA ILE A 17 -19.26 -2.82 1.13
C ILE A 17 -19.61 -2.20 2.47
N ILE A 18 -20.44 -2.89 3.25
CA ILE A 18 -20.92 -2.43 4.56
C ILE A 18 -19.92 -2.81 5.68
N ASP A 19 -19.32 -4.00 5.60
CA ASP A 19 -18.25 -4.46 6.48
C ASP A 19 -17.25 -5.31 5.68
N SER A 20 -16.02 -4.82 5.56
CA SER A 20 -14.95 -5.47 4.82
C SER A 20 -14.38 -6.71 5.53
N SER A 21 -14.54 -6.84 6.84
CA SER A 21 -13.98 -7.95 7.63
C SER A 21 -14.83 -9.23 7.55
N ALA A 22 -16.10 -9.09 7.20
CA ALA A 22 -17.03 -10.19 7.01
C ALA A 22 -17.02 -10.77 5.58
N ILE A 23 -16.30 -10.14 4.65
CA ILE A 23 -16.23 -10.59 3.26
C ILE A 23 -15.45 -11.91 3.20
N PRO A 24 -15.99 -12.94 2.53
CA PRO A 24 -15.26 -14.19 2.33
C PRO A 24 -13.90 -13.96 1.63
N PRO A 25 -12.84 -14.70 1.99
CA PRO A 25 -11.51 -14.51 1.43
C PRO A 25 -11.42 -14.65 -0.09
N GLU A 26 -12.38 -15.33 -0.73
CA GLU A 26 -12.48 -15.50 -2.18
C GLU A 26 -12.80 -14.20 -2.94
N TYR A 27 -13.27 -13.16 -2.23
CA TYR A 27 -13.57 -11.84 -2.79
C TYR A 27 -12.65 -10.73 -2.25
N VAL A 28 -11.56 -11.09 -1.54
CA VAL A 28 -10.64 -10.14 -0.91
C VAL A 28 -9.21 -10.40 -1.39
N GLU A 29 -8.54 -9.34 -1.82
CA GLU A 29 -7.10 -9.37 -2.07
C GLU A 29 -6.34 -8.98 -0.81
N PHE A 30 -5.40 -9.84 -0.39
CA PHE A 30 -4.55 -9.59 0.76
C PHE A 30 -3.21 -9.01 0.32
N GLU A 31 -2.97 -7.74 0.63
CA GLU A 31 -1.66 -7.13 0.44
C GLU A 31 -0.76 -7.35 1.66
N THR A 32 0.37 -8.05 1.49
CA THR A 32 1.39 -8.17 2.54
C THR A 32 2.46 -7.11 2.32
N THR A 33 2.52 -6.10 3.21
CA THR A 33 3.55 -5.06 3.12
C THR A 33 4.78 -5.41 3.96
N ILE A 34 5.92 -5.64 3.30
CA ILE A 34 7.21 -5.84 3.97
C ILE A 34 7.90 -4.48 4.14
N LYS A 35 7.85 -3.93 5.35
CA LYS A 35 8.50 -2.66 5.68
C LYS A 35 9.80 -2.92 6.45
N ALA A 36 10.94 -2.65 5.81
CA ALA A 36 12.24 -2.71 6.48
C ALA A 36 12.37 -1.55 7.49
N ASP A 37 12.59 -1.89 8.77
CA ASP A 37 12.88 -0.89 9.80
C ASP A 37 14.30 -0.36 9.64
N LYS A 38 14.41 0.77 8.93
CA LYS A 38 15.69 1.43 8.65
C LYS A 38 16.40 1.89 9.93
N LEU A 39 15.68 2.18 11.01
CA LEU A 39 16.30 2.60 12.27
C LEU A 39 16.97 1.41 12.94
N ALA A 40 16.23 0.31 13.14
CA ALA A 40 16.78 -0.91 13.71
C ALA A 40 17.98 -1.42 12.88
N ILE A 41 17.83 -1.46 11.55
CA ILE A 41 18.90 -1.86 10.63
C ILE A 41 20.12 -0.92 10.76
N LYS A 42 19.91 0.40 10.81
CA LYS A 42 21.00 1.37 10.98
C LYS A 42 21.72 1.20 12.33
N HIS A 43 20.98 0.90 13.40
CA HIS A 43 21.59 0.64 14.72
C HIS A 43 22.47 -0.60 14.69
N GLN A 44 21.99 -1.71 14.12
CA GLN A 44 22.75 -2.95 13.99
C GLN A 44 23.99 -2.79 13.08
N LEU A 45 23.84 -2.12 11.93
CA LEU A 45 24.98 -1.82 11.04
C LEU A 45 26.02 -0.93 11.73
N LYS A 46 25.61 0.04 12.57
CA LYS A 46 26.53 0.85 13.38
C LYS A 46 27.21 0.05 14.50
N ALA A 47 26.56 -0.99 15.02
CA ALA A 47 27.13 -1.91 16.00
C ALA A 47 28.11 -2.92 15.40
N GLY A 48 28.37 -2.86 14.08
CA GLY A 48 29.28 -3.77 13.38
C GLY A 48 28.62 -5.09 12.94
N ILE A 49 27.30 -5.23 13.13
CA ILE A 49 26.55 -6.41 12.68
C ILE A 49 26.20 -6.21 11.21
N ASN A 50 26.65 -7.14 10.36
CA ASN A 50 26.33 -7.12 8.94
C ASN A 50 24.90 -7.60 8.68
N ILE A 51 24.10 -6.81 7.96
CA ILE A 51 22.73 -7.15 7.57
C ILE A 51 22.71 -7.31 6.03
N PRO A 52 22.50 -8.53 5.51
CA PRO A 52 22.37 -8.74 4.07
C PRO A 52 21.27 -7.85 3.47
N GLY A 53 21.60 -7.18 2.36
CA GLY A 53 20.67 -6.26 1.67
C GLY A 53 20.61 -4.84 2.23
N ALA A 54 21.38 -4.51 3.28
CA ALA A 54 21.48 -3.15 3.80
C ALA A 54 22.94 -2.70 3.95
N GLN A 55 23.23 -1.46 3.57
CA GLN A 55 24.56 -0.87 3.70
C GLN A 55 24.45 0.56 4.24
N LEU A 56 25.42 0.94 5.07
CA LEU A 56 25.46 2.27 5.66
C LEU A 56 26.15 3.24 4.69
N LYS A 57 25.37 4.10 4.04
CA LYS A 57 25.89 5.16 3.16
C LYS A 57 26.08 6.45 3.96
N VAL A 58 27.30 6.98 3.96
CA VAL A 58 27.61 8.28 4.59
C VAL A 58 27.40 9.39 3.55
N GLY A 59 26.57 10.37 3.88
CA GLY A 59 26.30 11.54 3.04
C GLY A 59 27.39 12.61 3.16
N LYS A 60 27.32 13.64 2.31
CA LYS A 60 28.20 14.81 2.41
C LYS A 60 27.95 15.53 3.75
N PRO A 61 29.00 16.03 4.43
CA PRO A 61 28.82 16.84 5.63
C PRO A 61 28.10 18.15 5.29
N SER A 62 27.20 18.60 6.18
CA SER A 62 26.53 19.89 6.08
C SER A 62 26.81 20.71 7.35
N LEU A 63 27.03 22.01 7.20
CA LEU A 63 27.17 22.94 8.32
C LEU A 63 25.77 23.31 8.84
N LEU A 64 25.50 23.09 10.13
CA LEU A 64 24.27 23.51 10.81
C LEU A 64 24.66 24.55 11.86
N ILE A 65 24.09 25.76 11.78
CA ILE A 65 24.21 26.80 12.81
C ILE A 65 22.88 26.85 13.57
N LYS A 66 22.93 26.83 14.91
CA LYS A 66 21.77 26.88 15.81
C LYS A 66 21.61 28.26 16.44
#